data_AF-A0A7X6WSS5-F1
#
_entry.id   AF-A0A7X6WSS5-F1
#
_cell.length_a   1.000
_cell.length_b   1.000
_cell.length_c   1.000
_cell.angle_alpha   90.00
_cell.angle_beta   90.00
_cell.angle_gamma   90.00
#
_symmetry.space_group_name_H-M   'P 1'
#
loop_
_entity.id
_entity.type
_entity.pdbx_description
1 polymer ?
#
loop_
_entity_poly.entity_id
_entity_poly.type
_entity_poly.pdbx_seq_one_letter_code
_entity_poly.pdbx_strand_id
1 'polypeptide(L)'
;MKNIQIFINFKEDIKSSIKVFLSKYYSIFSKPTLFIFFIFFLALLPLFRANVNYIDDSERALNGGRDWAYLHSRWTSEYLSVFIHADSKLRDIAPLTQILAILLISLSSVILCWVISEKKLTRLGVLLAAFLGLSPFFLECFAFKFDSPYMALSILASIFPFLFAFKNKMLFFATSFLGLLIMLTTYQLSSG
;
A
#
# COMPACT_ATOMS: atom_id res chain seq x y z
N MET A 1 10.35 39.23 -13.80
CA MET A 1 9.21 38.60 -14.52
C MET A 1 9.58 37.32 -15.28
N LYS A 2 10.63 37.28 -16.13
CA LYS A 2 11.03 36.06 -16.86
C LYS A 2 11.24 34.80 -15.99
N ASN A 3 11.89 34.92 -14.83
CA ASN A 3 12.15 33.78 -13.94
C ASN A 3 10.89 33.18 -13.30
N ILE A 4 9.84 33.99 -13.10
CA ILE A 4 8.56 33.53 -12.54
C ILE A 4 7.79 32.74 -13.61
N GLN A 5 7.80 33.20 -14.86
CA GLN A 5 7.17 32.49 -15.97
C GLN A 5 7.81 31.13 -16.24
N ILE A 6 9.14 31.03 -16.14
CA ILE A 6 9.88 29.77 -16.27
C ILE A 6 9.47 28.78 -15.17
N PHE A 7 9.35 29.24 -13.92
CA PHE A 7 8.95 28.39 -12.79
C PHE A 7 7.50 27.91 -12.90
N ILE A 8 6.60 28.76 -13.40
CA ILE A 8 5.19 28.41 -13.67
C ILE A 8 5.11 27.34 -14.77
N ASN A 9 5.79 27.56 -15.92
CA ASN A 9 5.79 26.61 -17.03
C ASN A 9 6.38 25.25 -16.61
N PHE A 10 7.47 25.25 -15.84
CA PHE A 10 8.08 24.03 -15.30
C PHE A 10 7.13 23.25 -14.38
N LYS A 11 6.38 23.95 -13.52
CA LYS A 11 5.38 23.32 -12.64
C LYS A 11 4.23 22.70 -13.44
N GLU A 12 3.79 23.34 -14.52
CA GLU A 12 2.76 22.79 -15.41
C GLU A 12 3.25 21.56 -16.19
N ASP A 13 4.49 21.59 -16.69
CA ASP A 13 5.12 20.48 -17.40
C ASP A 13 5.31 19.25 -16.51
N ILE A 14 5.69 19.45 -15.24
CA ILE A 14 5.74 18.35 -14.26
C ILE A 14 4.34 17.79 -14.02
N LYS A 15 3.34 18.66 -13.81
CA LYS A 15 1.97 18.23 -13.52
C LYS A 15 1.37 17.44 -14.68
N SER A 16 1.60 17.87 -15.92
CA SER A 16 1.15 17.17 -17.12
C SER A 16 1.85 15.82 -17.27
N SER A 17 3.17 15.76 -17.05
CA SER A 17 3.96 14.53 -17.10
C SER A 17 3.49 13.50 -16.05
N ILE A 18 3.24 13.94 -14.82
CA ILE A 18 2.70 13.10 -13.75
C ILE A 18 1.31 12.58 -14.12
N LYS A 19 0.44 13.44 -14.66
CA LYS A 19 -0.91 13.06 -15.06
C LYS A 19 -0.89 11.98 -16.14
N VAL A 20 -0.06 12.13 -17.17
CA VAL A 20 0.11 11.15 -18.26
C VAL A 20 0.66 9.83 -17.72
N PHE A 21 1.63 9.90 -16.81
CA PHE A 21 2.17 8.72 -16.13
C PHE A 21 1.06 7.99 -15.37
N LEU A 22 0.34 8.68 -14.49
CA LEU A 22 -0.73 8.10 -13.68
C LEU A 22 -1.84 7.52 -14.54
N SER A 23 -2.29 8.23 -15.59
CA SER A 23 -3.34 7.72 -16.48
C SER A 23 -2.93 6.44 -17.20
N LYS A 24 -1.65 6.36 -17.63
CA LYS A 24 -1.11 5.18 -18.30
C LYS A 24 -1.10 3.96 -17.38
N TYR A 25 -0.56 4.09 -16.16
CA TYR A 25 -0.50 2.96 -15.24
C TYR A 25 -1.88 2.61 -14.67
N TYR A 26 -2.76 3.59 -14.46
CA TYR A 26 -4.15 3.36 -14.09
C TYR A 26 -4.89 2.49 -15.12
N SER A 27 -4.76 2.79 -16.42
CA SER A 27 -5.42 1.99 -17.46
C SER A 27 -4.90 0.55 -17.52
N ILE A 28 -3.64 0.31 -17.14
CA ILE A 28 -3.02 -1.02 -17.18
C ILE A 28 -3.38 -1.82 -15.91
N PHE A 29 -3.31 -1.20 -14.73
CA PHE A 29 -3.39 -1.92 -13.46
C PHE A 29 -4.80 -1.99 -12.86
N SER A 30 -5.70 -1.04 -13.17
CA SER A 30 -7.03 -0.98 -12.55
C SER A 30 -7.82 -2.28 -12.62
N LYS A 31 -7.97 -2.87 -13.82
CA LYS A 31 -8.74 -4.12 -14.00
C LYS A 31 -8.09 -5.33 -13.31
N PRO A 32 -6.77 -5.61 -13.49
CA PRO A 32 -6.10 -6.67 -12.72
C PRO A 32 -6.18 -6.48 -11.20
N THR A 33 -6.00 -5.25 -10.71
CA THR A 33 -6.04 -4.96 -9.27
C THR A 33 -7.44 -5.21 -8.72
N LEU A 34 -8.49 -4.80 -9.44
CA LEU A 34 -9.86 -5.05 -9.03
C LEU A 34 -10.19 -6.55 -9.04
N PHE A 35 -9.67 -7.30 -10.01
CA PHE A 35 -9.83 -8.75 -10.06
C PHE A 35 -9.19 -9.45 -8.86
N ILE A 36 -7.93 -9.13 -8.54
CA ILE A 36 -7.24 -9.69 -7.36
C ILE A 36 -7.93 -9.24 -6.06
N PHE A 37 -8.38 -7.98 -6.00
CA PHE A 37 -9.14 -7.45 -4.86
C PHE A 37 -10.36 -8.30 -4.55
N PHE A 38 -11.15 -8.67 -5.56
CA PHE A 38 -12.32 -9.53 -5.34
C PHE A 38 -11.94 -10.93 -4.87
N ILE A 39 -10.84 -11.50 -5.37
CA ILE A 39 -10.35 -12.81 -4.89
C ILE A 39 -9.96 -12.73 -3.41
N PHE A 40 -9.19 -11.72 -3.00
CA PHE A 40 -8.80 -11.52 -1.60
C PHE A 40 -9.98 -11.21 -0.71
N PHE A 41 -10.89 -10.35 -1.15
CA PHE A 41 -12.10 -10.01 -0.41
C PHE A 41 -12.94 -11.25 -0.13
N LEU A 42 -13.16 -12.11 -1.13
CA LEU A 42 -13.89 -13.37 -0.98
C LEU A 42 -13.14 -14.36 -0.08
N ALA A 43 -11.82 -14.51 -0.25
CA ALA A 43 -11.00 -15.41 0.53
C ALA A 43 -10.93 -15.03 2.03
N LEU A 44 -11.02 -13.73 2.33
CA LEU A 44 -10.96 -13.18 3.69
C LEU A 44 -12.35 -12.99 4.34
N LEU A 45 -13.45 -13.35 3.66
CA LEU A 45 -14.79 -13.34 4.26
C LEU A 45 -14.87 -14.11 5.59
N PRO A 46 -14.26 -15.30 5.76
CA PRO A 46 -14.26 -15.99 7.04
C PRO A 46 -13.55 -15.19 8.14
N LEU A 47 -12.48 -14.48 7.81
CA LEU A 47 -11.73 -13.63 8.75
C LEU A 47 -12.62 -12.46 9.22
N PHE A 48 -13.29 -11.78 8.29
CA PHE A 48 -14.22 -10.68 8.63
C PHE A 48 -15.39 -11.18 9.47
N ARG A 49 -15.92 -12.35 9.13
CA ARG A 49 -17.03 -12.96 9.87
C ARG A 49 -16.61 -13.38 11.29
N ALA A 50 -15.39 -13.86 11.47
CA ALA A 50 -14.87 -14.24 12.78
C ALA A 50 -14.76 -13.03 13.71
N ASN A 51 -14.43 -11.85 13.17
CA ASN A 51 -14.36 -10.57 13.88
C ASN A 51 -13.52 -10.62 15.18
N VAL A 52 -12.50 -11.47 15.21
CA VAL A 52 -11.62 -11.64 16.38
C VAL A 52 -10.59 -10.51 16.40
N ASN A 53 -10.36 -9.93 17.58
CA ASN A 53 -9.27 -8.98 17.78
C ASN A 53 -7.95 -9.76 17.88
N TYR A 54 -6.97 -9.39 17.05
CA TYR A 54 -5.63 -9.93 17.18
C TYR A 54 -4.91 -9.31 18.39
N ILE A 55 -3.76 -9.86 18.79
CA ILE A 55 -3.06 -9.59 20.07
C ILE A 55 -3.14 -8.10 20.47
N ASP A 56 -2.58 -7.22 19.64
CA ASP A 56 -2.49 -5.78 19.93
C ASP A 56 -3.81 -5.02 19.68
N ASP A 57 -4.74 -5.60 18.92
CA ASP A 57 -6.01 -4.96 18.58
C ASP A 57 -6.93 -4.85 19.80
N SER A 58 -6.85 -5.80 20.74
CA SER A 58 -7.73 -5.82 21.92
C SER A 58 -7.47 -4.61 22.83
N GLU A 59 -6.21 -4.29 23.07
CA GLU A 59 -5.83 -3.13 23.88
C GLU A 59 -6.16 -1.82 23.16
N ARG A 60 -5.90 -1.75 21.85
CA ARG A 60 -6.22 -0.57 21.02
C ARG A 60 -7.73 -0.32 20.95
N ALA A 61 -8.54 -1.37 20.87
CA ALA A 61 -9.99 -1.25 20.86
C ALA A 61 -10.55 -0.71 22.19
N LEU A 62 -9.90 -1.01 23.32
CA LEU A 62 -10.31 -0.53 24.64
C LEU A 62 -9.81 0.89 24.93
N ASN A 63 -8.54 1.17 24.65
CA ASN A 63 -7.87 2.41 25.07
C ASN A 63 -7.85 3.49 23.99
N GLY A 64 -7.99 3.11 22.72
CA GLY A 64 -7.88 4.01 21.57
C GLY A 64 -6.45 4.53 21.33
N GLY A 65 -5.44 3.87 21.91
CA GLY A 65 -4.04 4.31 21.92
C GLY A 65 -3.34 4.17 20.56
N ARG A 66 -2.50 5.16 20.23
CA ARG A 66 -1.74 5.24 18.97
C ARG A 66 -0.24 5.18 19.23
N ASP A 67 0.25 4.20 19.97
CA ASP A 67 1.66 4.23 20.41
C ASP A 67 2.69 3.82 19.33
N TRP A 68 2.35 4.00 18.04
CA TRP A 68 3.21 3.62 16.92
C TRP A 68 4.45 4.51 16.81
N ALA A 69 4.30 5.84 16.95
CA ALA A 69 5.44 6.75 16.93
C ALA A 69 6.33 6.60 18.17
N TYR A 70 5.72 6.63 19.36
CA TYR A 70 6.46 6.68 20.63
C TYR A 70 7.20 5.38 20.95
N LEU A 71 6.56 4.21 20.78
CA LEU A 71 7.15 2.92 21.13
C LEU A 71 7.94 2.27 19.99
N HIS A 72 7.58 2.56 18.74
CA HIS A 72 8.11 1.82 17.58
C HIS A 72 8.74 2.71 16.50
N SER A 73 8.83 4.03 16.72
CA SER A 73 9.34 4.99 15.72
C SER A 73 8.60 4.96 14.37
N ARG A 74 7.34 4.51 14.38
CA ARG A 74 6.49 4.36 13.19
C ARG A 74 5.67 5.63 12.93
N TRP A 75 6.37 6.72 12.62
CA TRP A 75 5.76 8.04 12.42
C TRP A 75 4.75 8.09 11.27
N THR A 76 4.98 7.34 10.19
CA THR A 76 4.05 7.36 9.06
C THR A 76 2.73 6.66 9.41
N SER A 77 2.78 5.53 10.13
CA SER A 77 1.58 4.88 10.67
C SER A 77 0.83 5.81 11.62
N GLU A 78 1.55 6.53 12.48
CA GLU A 78 0.97 7.49 13.42
C GLU A 78 0.10 8.55 12.73
N TYR A 79 0.69 9.26 11.76
CA TYR A 79 -0.01 10.32 11.05
C TYR A 79 -1.15 9.78 10.18
N LEU A 80 -0.93 8.65 9.49
CA LEU A 80 -1.96 8.04 8.67
C LEU A 80 -3.14 7.52 9.50
N SER A 81 -2.91 7.11 10.75
CA SER A 81 -3.99 6.65 11.62
C SER A 81 -5.02 7.72 11.94
N VAL A 82 -4.57 8.95 12.19
CA VAL A 82 -5.49 10.08 12.38
C VAL A 82 -6.29 10.35 11.11
N PHE A 83 -5.66 10.22 9.94
CA PHE A 83 -6.31 10.43 8.66
C PHE A 83 -7.36 9.34 8.35
N ILE A 84 -7.01 8.06 8.54
CA ILE A 84 -7.89 6.93 8.24
C ILE A 84 -9.05 6.84 9.23
N HIS A 85 -8.79 7.03 10.53
CA HIS A 85 -9.82 6.95 11.56
C HIS A 85 -10.61 8.26 11.72
N ALA A 86 -10.17 9.35 11.08
CA ALA A 86 -10.73 10.69 11.21
C ALA A 86 -10.88 11.18 12.67
N ASP A 87 -10.08 10.62 13.58
CA ASP A 87 -10.09 10.90 15.01
C ASP A 87 -8.67 10.73 15.55
N SER A 88 -8.37 11.46 16.62
CA SER A 88 -7.15 11.34 17.42
C SER A 88 -7.12 10.08 18.30
N LYS A 89 -8.26 9.43 18.51
CA LYS A 89 -8.36 8.12 19.17
C LYS A 89 -8.70 7.04 18.17
N LEU A 90 -8.06 5.88 18.30
CA LEU A 90 -8.43 4.73 17.49
C LEU A 90 -9.81 4.23 17.89
N ARG A 91 -10.61 3.93 16.87
CA ARG A 91 -11.88 3.21 17.01
C ARG A 91 -11.83 2.02 16.08
N ASP A 92 -12.41 0.91 16.51
CA ASP A 92 -12.57 -0.25 15.63
C ASP A 92 -13.53 0.13 14.49
N ILE A 93 -12.96 0.29 13.30
CA ILE A 93 -13.66 0.56 12.04
C ILE A 93 -13.59 -0.66 11.11
N ALA A 94 -13.22 -1.85 11.63
CA ALA A 94 -13.20 -3.07 10.85
C ALA A 94 -14.60 -3.34 10.25
N PRO A 95 -14.66 -3.86 9.01
CA PRO A 95 -13.54 -4.33 8.18
C PRO A 95 -12.91 -3.26 7.27
N LEU A 96 -13.20 -1.96 7.46
CA LEU A 96 -12.75 -0.91 6.51
C LEU A 96 -11.23 -0.87 6.35
N THR A 97 -10.49 -0.94 7.44
CA THR A 97 -9.01 -0.98 7.45
C THR A 97 -8.47 -2.19 6.70
N GLN A 98 -9.11 -3.35 6.89
CA GLN A 98 -8.73 -4.59 6.21
C GLN A 98 -9.09 -4.55 4.72
N ILE A 99 -10.21 -3.95 4.33
CA ILE A 99 -10.59 -3.72 2.93
C ILE A 99 -9.57 -2.80 2.24
N LEU A 100 -9.13 -1.74 2.93
CA LEU A 100 -8.09 -0.86 2.43
C LEU A 100 -6.76 -1.61 2.26
N ALA A 101 -6.41 -2.47 3.22
CA ALA A 101 -5.24 -3.33 3.13
C ALA A 101 -5.32 -4.27 1.91
N ILE A 102 -6.48 -4.91 1.67
CA ILE A 102 -6.71 -5.75 0.49
C ILE A 102 -6.45 -4.96 -0.80
N LEU A 103 -6.93 -3.72 -0.90
CA LEU A 103 -6.71 -2.89 -2.07
C LEU A 103 -5.22 -2.61 -2.31
N LEU A 104 -4.50 -2.27 -1.24
CA LEU A 104 -3.06 -2.00 -1.30
C LEU A 104 -2.26 -3.25 -1.69
N ILE A 105 -2.54 -4.41 -1.07
CA ILE A 105 -1.88 -5.67 -1.43
C ILE A 105 -2.23 -6.10 -2.85
N SER A 106 -3.49 -5.92 -3.29
CA SER A 106 -3.89 -6.24 -4.66
C SER A 106 -3.13 -5.40 -5.69
N LEU A 107 -2.90 -4.12 -5.41
CA LEU A 107 -2.08 -3.26 -6.25
C LEU A 107 -0.61 -3.73 -6.26
N SER A 108 -0.06 -4.03 -5.08
CA SER A 108 1.29 -4.57 -4.92
C SER A 108 1.51 -5.86 -5.73
N SER A 109 0.58 -6.82 -5.67
CA SER A 109 0.63 -8.06 -6.44
C SER A 109 0.66 -7.82 -7.95
N VAL A 110 -0.14 -6.86 -8.45
CA VAL A 110 -0.15 -6.51 -9.87
C VAL A 110 1.16 -5.86 -10.30
N ILE A 111 1.69 -4.92 -9.50
CA ILE A 111 2.97 -4.26 -9.81
C ILE A 111 4.09 -5.30 -9.82
N LEU A 112 4.12 -6.19 -8.82
CA LEU A 112 5.13 -7.25 -8.74
C LEU A 112 5.05 -8.19 -9.95
N CYS A 113 3.84 -8.64 -10.31
CA CYS A 113 3.60 -9.46 -11.50
C CYS A 113 4.08 -8.75 -12.78
N TRP A 114 3.78 -7.46 -12.92
CA TRP A 114 4.21 -6.64 -14.05
C TRP A 114 5.73 -6.51 -14.14
N VAL A 115 6.41 -6.32 -13.00
CA VAL A 115 7.88 -6.19 -12.94
C VAL A 115 8.56 -7.52 -13.30
N ILE A 116 8.13 -8.63 -12.69
CA ILE A 116 8.71 -9.96 -12.89
C ILE A 116 8.45 -10.47 -14.31
N SER A 117 7.25 -10.22 -14.85
CA SER A 117 6.84 -10.71 -16.17
C SER A 117 7.26 -9.77 -17.32
N GLU A 118 8.32 -8.99 -17.14
CA GLU A 118 8.86 -8.06 -18.13
C GLU A 118 7.81 -7.14 -18.77
N LYS A 119 6.94 -6.54 -17.94
CA LYS A 119 5.89 -5.60 -18.36
C LYS A 119 4.76 -6.25 -19.17
N LYS A 120 4.49 -7.54 -18.95
CA LYS A 120 3.37 -8.28 -19.54
C LYS A 120 2.43 -8.81 -18.46
N LEU A 121 1.15 -8.44 -18.51
CA LEU A 121 0.11 -9.00 -17.64
C LEU A 121 -0.73 -10.00 -18.42
N THR A 122 -0.38 -11.29 -18.30
CA THR A 122 -1.21 -12.38 -18.81
C THR A 122 -2.31 -12.70 -17.80
N ARG A 123 -3.45 -13.23 -18.25
CA ARG A 123 -4.55 -13.64 -17.34
C ARG A 123 -4.08 -14.65 -16.29
N LEU A 124 -3.26 -15.62 -16.73
CA LEU A 124 -2.65 -16.61 -15.84
C LEU A 124 -1.67 -15.97 -14.86
N GLY A 125 -0.82 -15.03 -15.31
CA GLY A 125 0.10 -14.31 -14.43
C GLY A 125 -0.62 -13.53 -13.33
N VAL A 126 -1.72 -12.84 -13.67
CA VAL A 126 -2.56 -12.13 -12.70
C VAL A 126 -3.21 -13.10 -11.70
N LEU A 127 -3.68 -14.26 -12.16
CA LEU A 127 -4.24 -15.29 -11.28
C LEU A 127 -3.18 -15.84 -10.31
N LEU A 128 -1.98 -16.14 -10.80
CA LEU A 128 -0.87 -16.60 -9.96
C LEU A 128 -0.42 -15.54 -8.95
N ALA A 129 -0.46 -14.26 -9.34
CA ALA A 129 -0.15 -13.15 -8.45
C ALA A 129 -1.15 -12.99 -7.30
N ALA A 130 -2.39 -13.46 -7.46
CA ALA A 130 -3.34 -13.53 -6.36
C ALA A 130 -2.85 -14.54 -5.30
N PHE A 131 -2.38 -15.72 -5.70
CA PHE A 131 -1.92 -16.73 -4.72
C PHE A 131 -0.74 -16.26 -3.86
N LEU A 132 0.09 -15.32 -4.33
CA LEU A 132 1.15 -14.71 -3.52
C LEU A 132 0.59 -14.01 -2.27
N GLY A 133 -0.49 -13.24 -2.43
CA GLY A 133 -1.12 -12.49 -1.33
C GLY A 133 -2.03 -13.34 -0.44
N LEU A 134 -2.40 -14.55 -0.87
CA LEU A 134 -3.13 -15.54 -0.05
C LEU A 134 -2.20 -16.51 0.68
N SER A 135 -0.89 -16.34 0.58
CA SER A 135 0.02 -17.19 1.34
C SER A 135 -0.19 -16.99 2.84
N PRO A 136 -0.01 -18.04 3.68
CA PRO A 136 -0.22 -17.95 5.13
C PRO A 136 0.55 -16.81 5.80
N PHE A 137 1.70 -16.43 5.25
CA PHE A 137 2.53 -15.32 5.74
C PHE A 137 1.84 -13.95 5.63
N PHE A 138 0.97 -13.74 4.65
CA PHE A 138 0.22 -12.47 4.53
C PHE A 138 -1.07 -12.46 5.36
N LEU A 139 -1.48 -13.58 5.96
CA LEU A 139 -2.70 -13.62 6.76
C LEU A 139 -2.61 -12.66 7.96
N GLU A 140 -1.43 -12.54 8.58
CA GLU A 140 -1.18 -11.57 9.64
C GLU A 140 -1.39 -10.13 9.15
N CYS A 141 -0.96 -9.79 7.93
CA CYS A 141 -1.19 -8.45 7.36
C CYS A 141 -2.67 -8.06 7.32
N PHE A 142 -3.57 -9.04 7.20
CA PHE A 142 -5.01 -8.80 7.20
C PHE A 142 -5.65 -8.98 8.59
N ALA A 143 -5.07 -9.81 9.46
CA ALA A 143 -5.64 -10.14 10.77
C ALA A 143 -5.60 -8.97 11.74
N PHE A 144 -4.53 -8.17 11.77
CA PHE A 144 -4.44 -7.00 12.64
C PHE A 144 -5.34 -5.88 12.11
N LYS A 145 -6.50 -5.68 12.75
CA LYS A 145 -7.53 -4.74 12.30
C LYS A 145 -7.01 -3.32 12.21
N PHE A 146 -6.26 -2.85 13.21
CA PHE A 146 -5.77 -1.47 13.24
C PHE A 146 -4.55 -1.27 12.34
N ASP A 147 -3.68 -2.27 12.24
CA ASP A 147 -2.38 -2.15 11.57
C ASP A 147 -2.41 -2.50 10.07
N SER A 148 -3.41 -3.26 9.64
CA SER A 148 -3.53 -3.79 8.28
C SER A 148 -3.25 -2.78 7.15
N PRO A 149 -3.79 -1.55 7.13
CA PRO A 149 -3.52 -0.61 6.04
C PRO A 149 -2.06 -0.15 6.01
N TYR A 150 -1.40 0.00 7.16
CA TYR A 150 -0.01 0.47 7.22
C TYR A 150 0.98 -0.64 6.85
N MET A 151 0.70 -1.88 7.27
CA MET A 151 1.47 -3.05 6.84
C MET A 151 1.37 -3.23 5.31
N ALA A 152 0.17 -3.12 4.75
CA ALA A 152 -0.03 -3.21 3.31
C ALA A 152 0.62 -2.05 2.53
N LEU A 153 0.61 -0.84 3.11
CA LEU A 153 1.31 0.31 2.54
C LEU A 153 2.83 0.09 2.49
N SER A 154 3.41 -0.51 3.53
CA SER A 154 4.84 -0.82 3.58
C SER A 154 5.28 -1.72 2.42
N ILE A 155 4.48 -2.76 2.15
CA ILE A 155 4.70 -3.68 1.03
C ILE A 155 4.61 -2.94 -0.31
N LEU A 156 3.57 -2.10 -0.48
CA LEU A 156 3.43 -1.29 -1.69
C LEU A 156 4.61 -0.33 -1.87
N ALA A 157 5.04 0.34 -0.81
CA ALA A 157 6.16 1.27 -0.82
C ALA A 157 7.48 0.59 -1.19
N SER A 158 7.66 -0.68 -0.81
CA SER A 158 8.84 -1.48 -1.14
C SER A 158 8.84 -1.94 -2.61
N ILE A 159 7.66 -2.21 -3.19
CA ILE A 159 7.50 -2.71 -4.57
C ILE A 159 7.42 -1.56 -5.59
N PHE A 160 6.85 -0.42 -5.22
CA PHE A 160 6.61 0.73 -6.11
C PHE A 160 7.86 1.21 -6.90
N PRO A 161 9.07 1.30 -6.31
CA PRO A 161 10.25 1.78 -7.02
C PRO A 161 10.57 0.96 -8.27
N PHE A 162 10.31 -0.35 -8.25
CA PHE A 162 10.64 -1.26 -9.36
C PHE A 162 9.92 -0.94 -10.67
N LEU A 163 8.86 -0.13 -10.64
CA LEU A 163 8.25 0.42 -11.87
C LEU A 163 9.24 1.26 -12.71
N PHE A 164 10.27 1.82 -12.09
CA PHE A 164 11.25 2.73 -12.70
C PHE A 164 12.61 2.09 -12.96
N ALA A 165 12.88 0.89 -12.41
CA ALA A 165 14.19 0.23 -12.43
C ALA A 165 14.81 0.15 -13.84
N PHE A 166 13.99 -0.12 -14.85
CA PHE A 166 14.42 -0.30 -16.24
C PHE A 166 14.22 0.92 -17.15
N LYS A 167 13.77 2.06 -16.63
CA LYS A 167 13.50 3.28 -17.43
C LYS A 167 14.30 4.48 -16.98
N ASN A 168 14.40 4.72 -15.68
CA ASN A 168 15.03 5.91 -15.14
C ASN A 168 15.69 5.59 -13.79
N LYS A 169 17.02 5.45 -13.80
CA LYS A 169 17.81 5.10 -12.61
C LYS A 169 17.75 6.15 -11.50
N MET A 170 17.66 7.43 -11.86
CA MET A 170 17.54 8.51 -10.86
C MET A 170 16.18 8.46 -10.16
N LEU A 171 15.11 8.26 -10.93
CA LEU A 171 13.77 8.13 -10.37
C LEU A 171 13.64 6.84 -9.55
N PHE A 172 14.25 5.73 -10.00
CA PHE A 172 14.37 4.51 -9.22
C PHE A 172 15.06 4.78 -7.88
N PHE A 173 16.23 5.41 -7.88
CA PHE A 173 16.95 5.72 -6.64
C PHE A 173 16.14 6.59 -5.68
N ALA A 174 15.54 7.69 -6.19
CA ALA A 174 14.73 8.59 -5.38
C ALA A 174 13.49 7.90 -4.80
N THR A 175 12.77 7.11 -5.61
CA THR A 175 11.59 6.37 -5.15
C THR A 175 11.96 5.23 -4.23
N SER A 176 13.09 4.54 -4.41
CA SER A 176 13.59 3.53 -3.49
C SER A 176 13.95 4.13 -2.13
N PHE A 177 14.63 5.28 -2.12
CA PHE A 177 14.94 5.97 -0.86
C PHE A 177 13.66 6.36 -0.10
N LEU A 178 12.67 6.94 -0.79
CA LEU A 178 11.38 7.26 -0.20
C LEU A 178 10.60 6.02 0.23
N GLY A 179 10.60 4.96 -0.58
CA GLY A 179 9.94 3.69 -0.29
C GLY A 179 10.51 3.03 0.95
N LEU A 180 11.84 3.01 1.09
CA LEU A 180 12.53 2.54 2.29
C LEU A 180 12.19 3.39 3.52
N LEU A 181 12.14 4.72 3.40
CA LEU A 181 11.71 5.56 4.52
C LEU A 181 10.27 5.27 4.94
N ILE A 182 9.35 5.14 3.99
CA ILE A 182 7.95 4.79 4.27
C ILE A 182 7.87 3.41 4.93
N MET A 183 8.58 2.42 4.41
CA MET A 183 8.65 1.08 5.00
C MET A 183 9.14 1.14 6.46
N LEU A 184 10.28 1.79 6.70
CA LEU A 184 10.89 1.89 8.03
C LEU A 184 10.02 2.65 9.04
N THR A 185 9.24 3.63 8.58
CA THR A 185 8.37 4.45 9.41
C THR A 185 6.92 3.97 9.44
N THR A 186 6.60 2.87 8.75
CA THR A 186 5.30 2.17 8.86
C THR A 186 5.48 0.83 9.53
N TYR A 187 5.91 -0.19 8.80
CA TYR A 187 6.10 -1.56 9.27
C TYR A 187 7.22 -2.24 8.50
N GLN A 188 8.14 -2.91 9.20
CA GLN A 188 9.24 -3.65 8.57
C GLN A 188 8.81 -5.04 8.05
N LEU A 189 7.51 -5.30 7.98
CA LEU A 189 6.99 -6.61 7.55
C LEU A 189 7.40 -6.93 6.10
N SER A 190 7.71 -5.93 5.27
CA SER A 190 8.24 -6.10 3.92
C SER A 190 9.77 -6.18 3.82
N SER A 191 10.52 -6.17 4.94
CA SER A 191 11.99 -6.27 4.92
C SER A 191 12.53 -7.70 5.03
N GLY A 192 11.66 -8.69 5.23
CA GLY A 192 11.99 -10.13 5.32
C GLY A 192 11.88 -10.86 4.00
#